data_AF-A0A800LY61-F1
#
_entry.id   AF-A0A800LY61-F1
#
_cell.length_a   1.000
_cell.length_b   1.000
_cell.length_c   1.000
_cell.angle_alpha   90.00
_cell.angle_beta   90.00
_cell.angle_gamma   90.00
#
_symmetry.space_group_name_H-M   'P 1'
#
loop_
_entity.id
_entity.type
_entity.pdbx_description
1 polymer ?
#
loop_
_entity_poly.entity_id
_entity_poly.type
_entity_poly.pdbx_seq_one_letter_code
_entity_poly.pdbx_strand_id
1 'polypeptide(L)'
;RENRVIHMRHRYNKMIRETFHTDSKIKQVLFNKKSEMKLNYRLLEARFIDRPNRFLTRAELNGKIVESHLPDPGRLKELLKPGVQILLKQENGENRRTKYSTQAVYDGSTLISLNTLLPNKFTAHLLTEGKINFLKGWDIYKKEATYGKHRFDFHLQKEDEFMFLEVKSVTLVENDVAKFPDAITERGRSHVEHLGEMALEGIRTMVLFVIQRHDAKLFQPQWERDPKFGYALFKAWQNGLEVRVIHLKMTRSELQYLGEIPAELNPES
;
A
#
# COMPACT_ATOMS: atom_id res chain seq x y z
N ARG A 1 13.14 8.08 -32.73
CA ARG A 1 12.21 7.71 -31.63
C ARG A 1 12.83 7.97 -30.25
N GLU A 2 14.13 7.76 -30.06
CA GLU A 2 14.87 8.08 -28.82
C GLU A 2 14.87 9.58 -28.43
N ASN A 3 14.97 10.48 -29.41
CA ASN A 3 14.96 11.93 -29.13
C ASN A 3 13.64 12.47 -28.54
N ARG A 4 12.50 11.80 -28.76
CA ARG A 4 11.21 12.19 -28.12
C ARG A 4 11.15 11.77 -26.65
N VAL A 5 11.78 10.65 -26.29
CA VAL A 5 11.82 10.13 -24.90
C VAL A 5 12.73 10.99 -24.03
N ILE A 6 13.87 11.45 -24.57
CA ILE A 6 14.79 12.37 -23.88
C ILE A 6 14.13 13.74 -23.65
N HIS A 7 13.39 14.25 -24.63
CA HIS A 7 12.67 15.51 -24.50
C HIS A 7 11.52 15.45 -23.48
N MET A 8 10.83 14.31 -23.37
CA MET A 8 9.83 14.07 -22.31
C MET A 8 10.47 13.94 -20.92
N ARG A 9 11.61 13.24 -20.80
CA ARG A 9 12.40 13.17 -19.54
C ARG A 9 12.81 14.56 -19.04
N HIS A 10 13.24 15.45 -19.94
CA HIS A 10 13.67 16.79 -19.56
C HIS A 10 12.50 17.69 -19.12
N ARG A 11 11.34 17.59 -19.80
CA ARG A 11 10.12 18.32 -19.38
C ARG A 11 9.56 17.80 -18.06
N TYR A 12 9.54 16.49 -17.84
CA TYR A 12 9.05 15.89 -16.59
C TYR A 12 9.94 16.27 -15.38
N ASN A 13 11.27 16.18 -15.53
CA ASN A 13 12.20 16.54 -14.46
C ASN A 13 12.23 18.04 -14.18
N LYS A 14 12.01 18.89 -15.20
CA LYS A 14 11.88 20.34 -15.02
C LYS A 14 10.57 20.71 -14.29
N MET A 15 9.47 20.06 -14.64
CA MET A 15 8.17 20.23 -13.98
C MET A 15 8.23 19.80 -12.50
N ILE A 16 8.91 18.69 -12.19
CA ILE A 16 9.17 18.27 -10.80
C ILE A 16 10.07 19.28 -10.08
N ARG A 17 11.14 19.81 -10.68
CA ARG A 17 11.99 20.79 -9.97
C ARG A 17 11.29 22.12 -9.69
N GLU A 18 10.45 22.60 -10.61
CA GLU A 18 9.71 23.85 -10.46
C GLU A 18 8.56 23.74 -9.45
N THR A 19 7.94 22.55 -9.30
CA THR A 19 6.88 22.31 -8.30
C THR A 19 7.41 22.28 -6.85
N PHE A 20 8.72 22.07 -6.64
CA PHE A 20 9.31 21.89 -5.31
C PHE A 20 9.98 23.14 -4.72
N HIS A 21 10.01 24.29 -5.43
CA HIS A 21 10.77 25.48 -4.99
C HIS A 21 9.96 26.74 -4.66
N THR A 22 8.66 26.75 -4.90
CA THR A 22 7.77 27.82 -4.42
C THR A 22 6.66 27.17 -3.62
N ASP A 23 6.73 27.22 -2.28
CA ASP A 23 5.57 27.23 -1.37
C ASP A 23 5.91 26.92 0.10
N SER A 24 6.95 27.56 0.66
CA SER A 24 7.21 27.43 2.11
C SER A 24 6.09 28.07 2.96
N LYS A 25 5.39 29.10 2.45
CA LYS A 25 4.28 29.77 3.15
C LYS A 25 2.90 29.22 2.78
N ILE A 26 2.70 28.69 1.57
CA ILE A 26 1.45 28.05 1.14
C ILE A 26 1.31 26.63 1.72
N LYS A 27 2.42 25.89 1.95
CA LYS A 27 2.40 24.61 2.67
C LYS A 27 1.85 24.70 4.10
N GLN A 28 2.00 25.85 4.76
CA GLN A 28 1.56 26.03 6.14
C GLN A 28 0.05 26.32 6.26
N VAL A 29 -0.56 26.87 5.20
CA VAL A 29 -2.01 27.17 5.14
C VAL A 29 -2.80 26.01 4.50
N LEU A 30 -2.16 25.18 3.67
CA LEU A 30 -2.76 23.95 3.11
C LEU A 30 -2.79 22.74 4.07
N PHE A 31 -2.36 22.89 5.33
CA PHE A 31 -2.58 21.91 6.40
C PHE A 31 -4.06 21.85 6.85
N ASN A 32 -4.99 22.02 5.91
CA ASN A 32 -6.43 21.99 6.10
C ASN A 32 -6.93 20.54 6.08
N LYS A 33 -7.32 20.03 7.26
CA LYS A 33 -7.85 18.67 7.54
C LYS A 33 -7.01 17.55 6.92
N LYS A 34 -6.05 17.04 7.69
CA LYS A 34 -5.43 15.73 7.42
C LYS A 34 -6.52 14.73 7.03
N SER A 35 -6.31 14.01 5.93
CA SER A 35 -7.23 12.97 5.50
C SER A 35 -6.98 11.76 6.38
N GLU A 36 -7.83 11.62 7.40
CA GLU A 36 -7.67 10.70 8.52
C GLU A 36 -8.81 9.69 8.54
N MET A 37 -8.47 8.40 8.52
CA MET A 37 -9.42 7.33 8.79
C MET A 37 -9.25 6.87 10.25
N LYS A 38 -10.26 7.09 11.09
CA LYS A 38 -10.20 6.69 12.51
C LYS A 38 -10.25 5.16 12.67
N LEU A 39 -9.43 4.65 13.59
CA LEU A 39 -9.48 3.29 14.08
C LEU A 39 -10.41 3.27 15.30
N ASN A 40 -11.64 2.80 15.12
CA ASN A 40 -12.68 2.80 16.15
C ASN A 40 -12.50 1.65 17.17
N TYR A 41 -11.27 1.35 17.56
CA TYR A 41 -10.95 0.30 18.50
C TYR A 41 -9.66 0.61 19.26
N ARG A 42 -9.55 0.07 20.47
CA ARG A 42 -8.36 0.22 21.31
C ARG A 42 -7.29 -0.80 20.91
N LEU A 43 -6.05 -0.34 20.88
CA LEU A 43 -4.86 -1.16 20.71
C LEU A 43 -4.14 -1.33 22.04
N LEU A 44 -3.75 -2.57 22.33
CA LEU A 44 -3.03 -3.00 23.51
C LEU A 44 -1.58 -3.30 23.12
N GLU A 45 -0.63 -2.80 23.89
CA GLU A 45 0.78 -3.06 23.65
C GLU A 45 1.17 -4.45 24.15
N ALA A 46 1.92 -5.18 23.35
CA ALA A 46 2.49 -6.48 23.71
C ALA A 46 3.89 -6.64 23.11
N ARG A 47 4.65 -7.61 23.61
CA ARG A 47 5.92 -8.02 23.01
C ARG A 47 5.75 -9.31 22.25
N PHE A 48 6.13 -9.32 20.97
CA PHE A 48 6.06 -10.51 20.14
C PHE A 48 7.04 -11.59 20.65
N ILE A 49 6.57 -12.83 20.77
CA ILE A 49 7.40 -13.97 21.16
C ILE A 49 7.75 -14.78 19.92
N ASP A 50 6.72 -15.34 19.27
CA ASP A 50 6.88 -16.12 18.05
C ASP A 50 5.57 -16.22 17.25
N ARG A 51 5.68 -16.90 16.10
CA ARG A 51 4.58 -17.13 15.15
C ARG A 51 4.51 -18.64 14.83
N PRO A 52 3.77 -19.43 15.63
CA PRO A 52 3.73 -20.89 15.45
C PRO A 52 3.20 -21.33 14.08
N ASN A 53 2.34 -20.53 13.45
CA ASN A 53 1.89 -20.75 12.08
C ASN A 53 1.50 -19.42 11.41
N ARG A 54 1.16 -19.46 10.12
CA ARG A 54 0.87 -18.23 9.35
C ARG A 54 -0.27 -17.37 9.87
N PHE A 55 -1.15 -17.86 10.75
CA PHE A 55 -2.31 -17.13 11.27
C PHE A 55 -2.31 -16.95 12.80
N LEU A 56 -1.26 -17.38 13.49
CA LEU A 56 -1.17 -17.35 14.95
C LEU A 56 0.15 -16.74 15.40
N THR A 57 0.06 -15.78 16.30
CA THR A 57 1.21 -15.21 17.01
C THR A 57 1.04 -15.41 18.50
N ARG A 58 2.14 -15.64 19.21
CA ARG A 58 2.18 -15.57 20.67
C ARG A 58 2.88 -14.29 21.09
N ALA A 59 2.36 -13.66 22.14
CA ALA A 59 2.88 -12.39 22.62
C ALA A 59 2.76 -12.29 24.13
N GLU A 60 3.68 -11.55 24.74
CA GLU A 60 3.60 -11.18 26.15
C GLU A 60 2.77 -9.89 26.30
N LEU A 61 1.63 -9.99 26.98
CA LEU A 61 0.72 -8.90 27.29
C LEU A 61 0.54 -8.85 28.82
N ASN A 62 0.97 -7.76 29.46
CA ASN A 62 0.89 -7.56 30.91
C ASN A 62 1.46 -8.74 31.72
N GLY A 63 2.64 -9.26 31.32
CA GLY A 63 3.31 -10.39 31.98
C GLY A 63 2.71 -11.77 31.71
N LYS A 64 1.71 -11.88 30.83
CA LYS A 64 1.09 -13.16 30.45
C LYS A 64 1.28 -13.44 28.97
N ILE A 65 1.55 -14.69 28.62
CA ILE A 65 1.57 -15.15 27.23
C ILE A 65 0.13 -15.28 26.74
N VAL A 66 -0.18 -14.61 25.64
CA VAL A 66 -1.47 -14.68 24.96
C VAL A 66 -1.32 -15.13 23.51
N GLU A 67 -2.31 -15.88 23.03
CA GLU A 67 -2.45 -16.20 21.61
C GLU A 67 -3.26 -15.14 20.89
N SER A 68 -2.82 -14.79 19.69
CA SER A 68 -3.49 -13.80 18.84
C SER A 68 -3.53 -14.22 17.39
N HIS A 69 -4.65 -13.97 16.72
CA HIS A 69 -4.78 -14.15 15.28
C HIS A 69 -3.99 -13.10 14.51
N LEU A 70 -3.22 -13.53 13.52
CA LEU A 70 -2.54 -12.63 12.58
C LEU A 70 -3.33 -12.57 11.25
N PRO A 71 -3.93 -11.40 10.90
CA PRO A 71 -4.70 -11.19 9.68
C PRO A 71 -3.81 -10.93 8.45
N ASP A 72 -2.68 -11.63 8.37
CA ASP A 72 -1.70 -11.53 7.29
C ASP A 72 -1.02 -12.90 7.04
N PRO A 73 -1.27 -13.53 5.88
CA PRO A 73 -0.65 -14.81 5.52
C PRO A 73 0.80 -14.67 5.06
N GLY A 74 1.30 -13.45 4.82
CA GLY A 74 2.64 -13.13 4.36
C GLY A 74 3.73 -13.60 5.32
N ARG A 75 5.00 -13.59 4.88
CA ARG A 75 6.10 -14.14 5.67
C ARG A 75 6.47 -13.27 6.87
N LEU A 76 6.40 -11.94 6.72
CA LEU A 76 6.63 -10.93 7.77
C LEU A 76 7.92 -11.11 8.58
N LYS A 77 8.93 -11.82 8.04
CA LYS A 77 10.16 -12.16 8.77
C LYS A 77 10.99 -10.93 9.15
N GLU A 78 10.91 -9.88 8.33
CA GLU A 78 11.60 -8.62 8.61
C GLU A 78 10.94 -7.81 9.73
N LEU A 79 9.63 -8.02 9.94
CA LEU A 79 8.81 -7.25 10.87
C LEU A 79 8.60 -7.97 12.20
N LEU A 80 8.32 -9.27 12.18
CA LEU A 80 8.00 -10.08 13.36
C LEU A 80 9.23 -10.83 13.88
N LYS A 81 10.15 -10.09 14.48
CA LYS A 81 11.34 -10.64 15.18
C LYS A 81 11.05 -10.78 16.68
N PRO A 82 11.47 -11.86 17.36
CA PRO A 82 11.25 -11.99 18.80
C PRO A 82 11.66 -10.73 19.57
N GLY A 83 10.78 -10.27 20.47
CA GLY A 83 10.98 -9.09 21.31
C GLY A 83 10.45 -7.77 20.72
N VAL A 84 10.07 -7.70 19.43
CA VAL A 84 9.50 -6.47 18.85
C VAL A 84 8.17 -6.10 19.52
N GLN A 85 7.91 -4.80 19.63
CA GLN A 85 6.65 -4.30 20.15
C GLN A 85 5.56 -4.44 19.08
N ILE A 86 4.46 -5.07 19.45
CA ILE A 86 3.27 -5.22 18.61
C ILE A 86 2.05 -4.60 19.28
N LEU A 87 1.03 -4.34 18.48
CA LEU A 87 -0.26 -3.88 18.95
C LEU A 87 -1.33 -4.94 18.69
N LEU A 88 -2.00 -5.34 19.77
CA LEU A 88 -3.11 -6.28 19.75
C LEU A 88 -4.44 -5.53 19.83
N LYS A 89 -5.44 -6.00 19.10
CA LYS A 89 -6.84 -5.61 19.27
C LYS A 89 -7.57 -6.72 20.00
N GLN A 90 -8.30 -6.38 21.06
CA GLN A 90 -9.19 -7.32 21.71
C GLN A 90 -10.41 -7.61 20.83
N GLU A 91 -10.78 -8.88 20.72
CA GLU A 91 -11.89 -9.34 19.88
C GLU A 91 -12.96 -10.01 20.74
N ASN A 92 -14.23 -9.74 20.42
CA ASN A 92 -15.38 -10.18 21.22
C ASN A 92 -16.30 -11.17 20.48
N GLY A 93 -15.84 -11.77 19.38
CA GLY A 93 -16.67 -12.70 18.60
C GLY A 93 -16.84 -14.05 19.29
N GLU A 94 -18.09 -14.51 19.41
CA GLU A 94 -18.45 -15.74 20.15
C GLU A 94 -17.74 -17.00 19.62
N ASN A 95 -17.55 -17.10 18.31
CA ASN A 95 -16.91 -18.25 17.65
C ASN A 95 -15.40 -18.12 17.48
N ARG A 96 -14.76 -17.13 18.11
CA ARG A 96 -13.31 -16.90 17.93
C ARG A 96 -12.50 -17.79 18.85
N ARG A 97 -11.54 -18.51 18.26
CA ARG A 97 -10.53 -19.27 19.01
C ARG A 97 -9.59 -18.36 19.82
N THR A 98 -9.20 -17.21 19.26
CA THR A 98 -8.26 -16.27 19.91
C THR A 98 -8.98 -14.99 20.35
N LYS A 99 -8.71 -14.56 21.59
CA LYS A 99 -9.26 -13.32 22.19
C LYS A 99 -8.67 -12.03 21.62
N TYR A 100 -7.58 -12.13 20.86
CA TYR A 100 -6.86 -10.99 20.31
C TYR A 100 -6.57 -11.17 18.82
N SER A 101 -6.43 -10.05 18.10
CA SER A 101 -5.84 -10.01 16.75
C SER A 101 -4.60 -9.10 16.75
N THR A 102 -3.47 -9.56 16.20
CA THR A 102 -2.27 -8.76 16.01
C THR A 102 -2.53 -7.78 14.87
N GLN A 103 -2.58 -6.48 15.17
CA GLN A 103 -2.97 -5.45 14.20
C GLN A 103 -1.78 -4.68 13.62
N ALA A 104 -0.72 -4.48 14.41
CA ALA A 104 0.41 -3.68 13.97
C ALA A 104 1.68 -4.08 14.70
N VAL A 105 2.81 -3.64 14.18
CA VAL A 105 4.16 -3.84 14.72
C VAL A 105 4.95 -2.55 14.62
N TYR A 106 5.81 -2.31 15.60
CA TYR A 106 6.77 -1.24 15.56
C TYR A 106 8.06 -1.71 14.89
N ASP A 107 8.53 -0.92 13.93
CA ASP A 107 9.87 -0.97 13.36
C ASP A 107 10.57 0.35 13.72
N GLY A 108 11.42 0.31 14.76
CA GLY A 108 11.87 1.53 15.43
C GLY A 108 10.69 2.34 15.98
N SER A 109 10.59 3.60 15.58
CA SER A 109 9.45 4.49 15.93
C SER A 109 8.26 4.38 14.98
N THR A 110 8.39 3.62 13.89
CA THR A 110 7.38 3.54 12.83
C THR A 110 6.38 2.43 13.14
N LEU A 111 5.10 2.79 13.22
CA LEU A 111 4.02 1.82 13.39
C LEU A 111 3.51 1.36 12.02
N ILE A 112 3.49 0.04 11.81
CA ILE A 112 3.15 -0.60 10.53
C ILE A 112 1.93 -1.50 10.75
N SER A 113 0.89 -1.31 9.94
CA SER A 113 -0.28 -2.19 9.96
C SER A 113 0.06 -3.57 9.39
N LEU A 114 -0.32 -4.60 10.14
CA LEU A 114 -0.29 -6.01 9.74
C LEU A 114 -1.67 -6.50 9.29
N ASN A 115 -2.63 -5.59 9.10
CA ASN A 115 -3.97 -5.93 8.65
C ASN A 115 -4.08 -5.76 7.14
N THR A 116 -4.05 -6.88 6.42
CA THR A 116 -4.07 -6.90 4.95
C THR A 116 -5.33 -6.31 4.32
N LEU A 117 -6.43 -6.18 5.07
CA LEU A 117 -7.67 -5.55 4.60
C LEU A 117 -7.65 -4.01 4.71
N LEU A 118 -6.71 -3.47 5.49
CA LEU A 118 -6.70 -2.06 5.84
C LEU A 118 -6.32 -1.15 4.66
N PRO A 119 -5.36 -1.49 3.78
CA PRO A 119 -5.07 -0.71 2.58
C PRO A 119 -6.30 -0.49 1.69
N ASN A 120 -7.07 -1.52 1.38
CA ASN A 120 -8.28 -1.40 0.56
C ASN A 120 -9.34 -0.52 1.24
N LYS A 121 -9.55 -0.70 2.56
CA LYS A 121 -10.48 0.15 3.32
C LYS A 121 -10.04 1.62 3.31
N PHE A 122 -8.75 1.86 3.46
CA PHE A 122 -8.19 3.21 3.45
C PHE A 122 -8.30 3.85 2.07
N THR A 123 -7.96 3.13 1.00
CA THR A 123 -8.17 3.59 -0.39
C THR A 123 -9.62 3.93 -0.65
N ALA A 124 -10.56 3.07 -0.25
CA ALA A 124 -11.99 3.33 -0.39
C ALA A 124 -12.42 4.60 0.36
N HIS A 125 -11.94 4.80 1.59
CA HIS A 125 -12.20 6.01 2.36
C HIS A 125 -11.66 7.26 1.66
N LEU A 126 -10.42 7.23 1.17
CA LEU A 126 -9.82 8.38 0.48
C LEU A 126 -10.50 8.69 -0.85
N LEU A 127 -10.98 7.67 -1.57
CA LEU A 127 -11.79 7.83 -2.79
C LEU A 127 -13.11 8.53 -2.48
N THR A 128 -13.89 8.01 -1.52
CA THR A 128 -15.18 8.59 -1.11
C THR A 128 -15.04 10.02 -0.60
N GLU A 129 -13.95 10.33 0.12
CA GLU A 129 -13.68 11.67 0.64
C GLU A 129 -13.01 12.60 -0.39
N GLY A 130 -12.77 12.14 -1.62
CA GLY A 130 -12.14 12.91 -2.69
C GLY A 130 -10.73 13.41 -2.36
N LYS A 131 -9.97 12.64 -1.57
CA LYS A 131 -8.67 13.05 -1.01
C LYS A 131 -7.47 12.68 -1.87
N ILE A 132 -7.64 11.74 -2.79
CA ILE A 132 -6.61 11.35 -3.74
C ILE A 132 -6.71 12.27 -4.96
N ASN A 133 -5.85 13.29 -5.03
CA ASN A 133 -5.93 14.34 -6.05
C ASN A 133 -6.02 13.81 -7.49
N PHE A 134 -5.27 12.76 -7.79
CA PHE A 134 -5.25 12.16 -9.12
C PHE A 134 -6.42 11.23 -9.44
N LEU A 135 -7.22 10.88 -8.44
CA LEU A 135 -8.49 10.16 -8.59
C LEU A 135 -9.69 11.09 -8.35
N LYS A 136 -9.50 12.42 -8.41
CA LYS A 136 -10.59 13.37 -8.22
C LYS A 136 -11.65 13.20 -9.30
N GLY A 137 -12.91 13.02 -8.87
CA GLY A 137 -14.07 12.77 -9.74
C GLY A 137 -14.25 11.31 -10.16
N TRP A 138 -13.39 10.40 -9.68
CA TRP A 138 -13.63 8.96 -9.82
C TRP A 138 -14.36 8.44 -8.59
N ASP A 139 -15.54 7.87 -8.81
CA ASP A 139 -16.37 7.25 -7.78
C ASP A 139 -16.23 5.73 -7.82
N ILE A 140 -16.47 5.08 -6.67
CA ILE A 140 -16.47 3.62 -6.60
C ILE A 140 -17.77 3.10 -7.20
N TYR A 141 -17.71 2.63 -8.45
CA TYR A 141 -18.83 1.97 -9.11
C TYR A 141 -19.05 0.55 -8.56
N LYS A 142 -17.96 -0.21 -8.37
CA LYS A 142 -18.00 -1.57 -7.81
C LYS A 142 -16.74 -1.90 -7.03
N LYS A 143 -16.87 -2.62 -5.92
CA LYS A 143 -15.74 -3.25 -5.19
C LYS A 143 -15.62 -4.72 -5.58
N GLU A 144 -14.41 -5.27 -5.51
CA GLU A 144 -14.13 -6.67 -5.86
C GLU A 144 -14.66 -7.02 -7.26
N ALA A 145 -14.37 -6.18 -8.24
CA ALA A 145 -14.89 -6.28 -9.60
C ALA A 145 -14.15 -7.38 -10.39
N THR A 146 -14.91 -8.27 -11.01
CA THR A 146 -14.37 -9.34 -11.85
C THR A 146 -14.22 -8.88 -13.29
N TYR A 147 -13.08 -9.20 -13.91
CA TYR A 147 -12.86 -9.11 -15.35
C TYR A 147 -12.11 -10.35 -15.82
N GLY A 148 -12.71 -11.08 -16.77
CA GLY A 148 -12.25 -12.42 -17.16
C GLY A 148 -12.11 -13.36 -15.95
N LYS A 149 -10.90 -13.90 -15.75
CA LYS A 149 -10.57 -14.81 -14.63
C LYS A 149 -10.06 -14.10 -13.36
N HIS A 150 -9.94 -12.77 -13.38
CA HIS A 150 -9.36 -12.00 -12.27
C HIS A 150 -10.41 -11.18 -11.54
N ARG A 151 -10.09 -10.87 -10.28
CA ARG A 151 -10.87 -9.98 -9.44
C ARG A 151 -9.96 -8.87 -8.94
N PHE A 152 -10.36 -7.63 -9.22
CA PHE A 152 -9.66 -6.41 -8.86
C PHE A 152 -10.39 -5.68 -7.73
N ASP A 153 -9.66 -4.91 -6.93
CA ASP A 153 -10.21 -4.30 -5.72
C ASP A 153 -11.33 -3.30 -6.00
N PHE A 154 -11.18 -2.48 -7.06
CA PHE A 154 -12.18 -1.48 -7.44
C PHE A 154 -12.38 -1.40 -8.95
N HIS A 155 -13.63 -1.13 -9.34
CA HIS A 155 -14.00 -0.57 -10.64
C HIS A 155 -14.52 0.82 -10.37
N LEU A 156 -13.80 1.82 -10.88
CA LEU A 156 -14.12 3.23 -10.69
C LEU A 156 -14.86 3.75 -11.92
N GLN A 157 -15.71 4.75 -11.71
CA GLN A 157 -16.43 5.45 -12.77
C GLN A 157 -16.22 6.95 -12.63
N LYS A 158 -16.03 7.63 -13.76
CA LYS A 158 -16.07 9.09 -13.88
C LYS A 158 -16.84 9.43 -15.15
N GLU A 159 -18.04 9.98 -15.00
CA GLU A 159 -18.97 10.18 -16.12
C GLU A 159 -19.17 8.86 -16.88
N ASP A 160 -18.84 8.80 -18.17
CA ASP A 160 -18.91 7.60 -19.02
C ASP A 160 -17.59 6.80 -19.07
N GLU A 161 -16.55 7.24 -18.35
CA GLU A 161 -15.27 6.54 -18.28
C GLU A 161 -15.24 5.54 -17.12
N PHE A 162 -14.59 4.40 -17.34
CA PHE A 162 -14.39 3.34 -16.36
C PHE A 162 -12.91 3.00 -16.20
N MET A 163 -12.51 2.61 -14.98
CA MET A 163 -11.14 2.20 -14.68
C MET A 163 -11.10 1.05 -13.67
N PHE A 164 -10.31 0.01 -13.95
CA PHE A 164 -10.00 -1.01 -12.96
C PHE A 164 -8.81 -0.59 -12.11
N LEU A 165 -8.96 -0.69 -10.79
CA LEU A 165 -7.94 -0.32 -9.81
C LEU A 165 -7.64 -1.51 -8.90
N GLU A 166 -6.37 -1.89 -8.86
CA GLU A 166 -5.81 -2.87 -7.92
C GLU A 166 -4.95 -2.16 -6.87
N VAL A 167 -5.15 -2.50 -5.60
CA VAL A 167 -4.38 -2.00 -4.46
C VAL A 167 -3.33 -3.03 -4.06
N LYS A 168 -2.10 -2.55 -3.81
CA LYS A 168 -1.00 -3.38 -3.29
C LYS A 168 -0.49 -2.80 -1.98
N SER A 169 -0.47 -3.61 -0.95
CA SER A 169 0.10 -3.23 0.36
C SER A 169 1.61 -3.32 0.34
N VAL A 170 2.29 -2.27 0.78
CA VAL A 170 3.76 -2.23 0.88
C VAL A 170 4.19 -1.94 2.30
N THR A 171 4.99 -2.82 2.88
CA THR A 171 5.50 -2.71 4.26
C THR A 171 7.02 -2.76 4.34
N LEU A 172 7.68 -3.30 3.31
CA LEU A 172 9.13 -3.37 3.20
C LEU A 172 9.69 -2.01 2.79
N VAL A 173 10.55 -1.45 3.62
CA VAL A 173 11.33 -0.23 3.34
C VAL A 173 12.79 -0.49 3.72
N GLU A 174 13.69 -0.18 2.81
CA GLU A 174 15.14 -0.28 2.99
C GLU A 174 15.77 1.01 2.49
N ASN A 175 16.58 1.70 3.32
CA ASN A 175 17.22 2.98 2.95
C ASN A 175 16.25 4.03 2.39
N ASP A 176 15.12 4.25 3.07
CA ASP A 176 14.01 5.12 2.65
C ASP A 176 13.33 4.73 1.32
N VAL A 177 13.63 3.54 0.76
CA VAL A 177 13.00 3.02 -0.45
C VAL A 177 12.00 1.93 -0.10
N ALA A 178 10.72 2.17 -0.39
CA ALA A 178 9.68 1.16 -0.31
C ALA A 178 9.81 0.17 -1.46
N LYS A 179 9.70 -1.13 -1.16
CA LYS A 179 9.92 -2.19 -2.15
C LYS A 179 8.78 -3.19 -2.14
N PHE A 180 8.35 -3.63 -3.33
CA PHE A 180 7.35 -4.68 -3.49
C PHE A 180 7.74 -5.67 -4.61
N PRO A 181 7.56 -6.98 -4.41
CA PRO A 181 6.96 -7.63 -3.25
C PRO A 181 7.98 -7.96 -2.13
N ASP A 182 7.48 -8.30 -0.94
CA ASP A 182 8.28 -8.77 0.19
C ASP A 182 8.59 -10.28 0.13
N ALA A 183 8.00 -11.00 -0.83
CA ALA A 183 8.26 -12.39 -1.19
C ALA A 183 7.83 -12.65 -2.64
N ILE A 184 8.33 -13.72 -3.26
CA ILE A 184 7.89 -14.13 -4.62
C ILE A 184 6.36 -14.24 -4.67
N THR A 185 5.73 -13.59 -5.65
CA THR A 185 4.27 -13.47 -5.77
C THR A 185 3.75 -13.75 -7.19
N GLU A 186 3.48 -15.02 -7.44
CA GLU A 186 2.92 -15.45 -8.73
C GLU A 186 1.53 -14.84 -9.00
N ARG A 187 0.69 -14.76 -7.97
CA ARG A 187 -0.63 -14.09 -8.07
C ARG A 187 -0.48 -12.59 -8.36
N GLY A 188 0.43 -11.91 -7.66
CA GLY A 188 0.67 -10.48 -7.88
C GLY A 188 1.16 -10.19 -9.28
N ARG A 189 2.08 -11.02 -9.79
CA ARG A 189 2.59 -10.98 -11.16
C ARG A 189 1.45 -11.17 -12.18
N SER A 190 0.67 -12.23 -12.04
CA SER A 190 -0.45 -12.51 -12.93
C SER A 190 -1.51 -11.41 -12.96
N HIS A 191 -1.74 -10.71 -11.83
CA HIS A 191 -2.65 -9.56 -11.79
C HIS A 191 -2.10 -8.36 -12.58
N VAL A 192 -0.82 -7.99 -12.42
CA VAL A 192 -0.25 -6.83 -13.13
C VAL A 192 -0.09 -7.11 -14.64
N GLU A 193 0.19 -8.35 -15.02
CA GLU A 193 0.20 -8.76 -16.44
C GLU A 193 -1.17 -8.55 -17.08
N HIS A 194 -2.23 -9.02 -16.44
CA HIS A 194 -3.59 -8.85 -16.95
C HIS A 194 -3.98 -7.37 -17.04
N LEU A 195 -3.67 -6.56 -16.02
CA LEU A 195 -3.93 -5.12 -16.09
C LEU A 195 -3.18 -4.45 -17.25
N GLY A 196 -1.97 -4.92 -17.56
CA GLY A 196 -1.18 -4.48 -18.71
C GLY A 196 -1.73 -4.94 -20.06
N GLU A 197 -2.34 -6.13 -20.13
CA GLU A 197 -3.07 -6.63 -21.31
C GLU A 197 -4.31 -5.76 -21.58
N MET A 198 -5.11 -5.51 -20.53
CA MET A 198 -6.27 -4.61 -20.58
C MET A 198 -5.87 -3.18 -21.00
N ALA A 199 -4.77 -2.65 -20.45
CA ALA A 199 -4.25 -1.33 -20.83
C ALA A 199 -3.91 -1.24 -22.32
N LEU A 200 -3.28 -2.30 -22.85
CA LEU A 200 -2.92 -2.39 -24.27
C LEU A 200 -4.16 -2.40 -25.18
N GLU A 201 -5.28 -2.94 -24.71
CA GLU A 201 -6.58 -2.95 -25.37
C GLU A 201 -7.35 -1.62 -25.21
N GLY A 202 -6.78 -0.63 -24.51
CA GLY A 202 -7.37 0.70 -24.30
C GLY A 202 -8.29 0.79 -23.08
N ILE A 203 -8.38 -0.26 -22.25
CA ILE A 203 -9.12 -0.23 -20.98
C ILE A 203 -8.25 0.50 -19.94
N ARG A 204 -8.79 1.51 -19.27
CA ARG A 204 -8.05 2.18 -18.20
C ARG A 204 -7.83 1.26 -17.02
N THR A 205 -6.58 1.14 -16.61
CA THR A 205 -6.17 0.32 -15.47
C THR A 205 -5.17 1.05 -14.61
N MET A 206 -5.26 0.85 -13.30
CA MET A 206 -4.34 1.40 -12.31
C MET A 206 -3.92 0.33 -11.30
N VAL A 207 -2.66 0.37 -10.91
CA VAL A 207 -2.17 -0.26 -9.69
C VAL A 207 -1.74 0.83 -8.72
N LEU A 208 -2.30 0.79 -7.51
CA LEU A 208 -2.00 1.72 -6.43
C LEU A 208 -1.24 0.99 -5.34
N PHE A 209 0.05 1.30 -5.20
CA PHE A 209 0.85 0.86 -4.07
C PHE A 209 0.57 1.75 -2.86
N VAL A 210 0.12 1.15 -1.76
CA VAL A 210 -0.15 1.81 -0.49
C VAL A 210 0.92 1.40 0.50
N ILE A 211 1.87 2.31 0.73
CA ILE A 211 2.94 2.11 1.70
C ILE A 211 2.37 2.36 3.09
N GLN A 212 2.33 1.32 3.92
CA GLN A 212 1.74 1.35 5.26
C GLN A 212 2.66 1.99 6.32
N ARG A 213 3.58 2.84 5.89
CA ARG A 213 4.57 3.54 6.72
C ARG A 213 5.00 4.85 6.07
N HIS A 214 5.59 5.75 6.86
CA HIS A 214 5.79 7.16 6.52
C HIS A 214 7.25 7.57 6.28
N ASP A 215 8.16 6.61 6.41
CA ASP A 215 9.62 6.76 6.27
C ASP A 215 10.11 6.46 4.84
N ALA A 216 9.22 6.10 3.92
CA ALA A 216 9.56 5.94 2.51
C ALA A 216 9.56 7.29 1.77
N LYS A 217 10.54 7.46 0.88
CA LYS A 217 10.67 8.62 -0.02
C LYS A 217 10.57 8.24 -1.50
N LEU A 218 10.79 6.97 -1.81
CA LEU A 218 10.76 6.40 -3.16
C LEU A 218 10.12 5.01 -3.10
N PHE A 219 9.50 4.58 -4.19
CA PHE A 219 9.10 3.20 -4.40
C PHE A 219 9.82 2.58 -5.60
N GLN A 220 10.19 1.30 -5.49
CA GLN A 220 10.62 0.50 -6.64
C GLN A 220 10.15 -0.96 -6.51
N PRO A 221 10.10 -1.72 -7.62
CA PRO A 221 10.00 -3.16 -7.54
C PRO A 221 11.17 -3.74 -6.74
N GLN A 222 10.93 -4.78 -5.95
CA GLN A 222 12.01 -5.51 -5.30
C GLN A 222 12.68 -6.45 -6.31
N TRP A 223 13.58 -5.88 -7.12
CA TRP A 223 14.25 -6.55 -8.24
C TRP A 223 14.98 -7.83 -7.84
N GLU A 224 15.64 -7.84 -6.68
CA GLU A 224 16.38 -9.01 -6.20
C GLU A 224 15.47 -10.16 -5.75
N ARG A 225 14.29 -9.85 -5.19
CA ARG A 225 13.42 -10.85 -4.55
C ARG A 225 12.43 -11.48 -5.51
N ASP A 226 11.85 -10.69 -6.41
CA ASP A 226 10.97 -11.18 -7.47
C ASP A 226 11.15 -10.35 -8.76
N PRO A 227 12.24 -10.62 -9.50
CA PRO A 227 12.48 -9.93 -10.77
C PRO A 227 11.36 -10.17 -11.79
N LYS A 228 10.69 -11.34 -11.73
CA LYS A 228 9.57 -11.64 -12.64
C LYS A 228 8.40 -10.69 -12.41
N PHE A 229 8.06 -10.41 -11.15
CA PHE A 229 7.08 -9.37 -10.83
C PHE A 229 7.53 -7.99 -11.33
N GLY A 230 8.79 -7.62 -11.08
CA GLY A 230 9.33 -6.32 -11.52
C GLY A 230 9.24 -6.11 -13.03
N TYR A 231 9.66 -7.10 -13.83
CA TYR A 231 9.53 -7.05 -15.29
C TYR A 231 8.09 -7.03 -15.77
N ALA A 232 7.19 -7.78 -15.12
CA ALA A 232 5.77 -7.77 -15.43
C ALA A 232 5.14 -6.38 -15.19
N LEU A 233 5.43 -5.76 -14.05
CA LEU A 233 4.96 -4.41 -13.73
C LEU A 233 5.53 -3.38 -14.71
N PHE A 234 6.82 -3.47 -15.04
CA PHE A 234 7.47 -2.59 -16.01
C PHE A 234 6.80 -2.70 -17.40
N LYS A 235 6.59 -3.92 -17.90
CA LYS A 235 5.90 -4.14 -19.17
C LYS A 235 4.45 -3.64 -19.15
N ALA A 236 3.71 -3.91 -18.08
CA ALA A 236 2.35 -3.43 -17.94
C ALA A 236 2.29 -1.89 -17.95
N TRP A 237 3.22 -1.22 -17.25
CA TRP A 237 3.35 0.23 -17.29
C TRP A 237 3.65 0.75 -18.71
N GLN A 238 4.53 0.07 -19.46
CA GLN A 238 4.78 0.41 -20.88
C GLN A 238 3.54 0.24 -21.77
N ASN A 239 2.64 -0.69 -21.44
CA ASN A 239 1.37 -0.91 -22.14
C ASN A 239 0.29 0.13 -21.77
N GLY A 240 0.55 1.02 -20.81
CA GLY A 240 -0.39 2.06 -20.39
C GLY A 240 -1.05 1.85 -19.03
N LEU A 241 -0.65 0.83 -18.26
CA LEU A 241 -1.08 0.69 -16.86
C LEU A 241 -0.60 1.91 -16.06
N GLU A 242 -1.54 2.60 -15.39
CA GLU A 242 -1.19 3.65 -14.45
C GLU A 242 -0.58 3.05 -13.17
N VAL A 243 0.61 3.49 -12.79
CA VAL A 243 1.27 3.05 -11.54
C VAL A 243 1.39 4.24 -10.61
N ARG A 244 0.68 4.17 -9.47
CA ARG A 244 0.63 5.25 -8.48
C ARG A 244 1.06 4.73 -7.11
N VAL A 245 1.67 5.59 -6.31
CA VAL A 245 2.22 5.22 -5.01
C VAL A 245 1.84 6.25 -3.98
N ILE A 246 1.10 5.83 -2.96
CA ILE A 246 0.80 6.67 -1.80
C ILE A 246 1.40 6.08 -0.55
N HIS A 247 1.62 6.93 0.43
CA HIS A 247 2.07 6.51 1.76
C HIS A 247 1.18 7.08 2.85
N LEU A 248 1.19 6.38 3.98
CA LEU A 248 0.39 6.74 5.14
C LEU A 248 1.21 6.67 6.42
N LYS A 249 0.73 7.38 7.44
CA LYS A 249 1.17 7.19 8.82
C LYS A 249 0.08 6.53 9.62
N MET A 250 0.36 5.37 10.19
CA MET A 250 -0.49 4.77 11.21
C MET A 250 -0.14 5.37 12.57
N THR A 251 -1.18 5.71 13.34
CA THR A 251 -1.09 5.96 14.77
C THR A 251 -1.95 4.93 15.51
N ARG A 252 -2.07 5.07 16.83
CA ARG A 252 -2.92 4.17 17.63
C ARG A 252 -4.41 4.36 17.39
N SER A 253 -4.81 5.48 16.80
CA SER A 253 -6.22 5.88 16.65
C SER A 253 -6.63 6.16 15.21
N GLU A 254 -5.70 6.14 14.24
CA GLU A 254 -6.00 6.55 12.86
C GLU A 254 -4.92 6.15 11.85
N LEU A 255 -5.30 6.23 10.58
CA LEU A 255 -4.39 6.28 9.43
C LEU A 255 -4.45 7.68 8.82
N GLN A 256 -3.29 8.29 8.61
CA GLN A 256 -3.15 9.61 8.00
C GLN A 256 -2.59 9.46 6.59
N TYR A 257 -3.28 10.00 5.59
CA TYR A 257 -2.74 10.10 4.22
C TYR A 257 -1.65 11.17 4.18
N LEU A 258 -0.48 10.82 3.62
CA LEU A 258 0.66 11.72 3.55
C LEU A 258 1.02 12.16 2.13
N GLY A 259 0.19 11.82 1.15
CA GLY A 259 0.41 12.18 -0.24
C GLY A 259 0.93 11.05 -1.11
N GLU A 260 1.33 11.42 -2.32
CA GLU A 260 1.98 10.56 -3.30
C GLU A 260 3.51 10.65 -3.16
N ILE A 261 4.21 9.56 -3.44
CA ILE A 261 5.68 9.54 -3.56
C ILE A 261 6.10 9.03 -4.95
N PRO A 262 7.29 9.38 -5.46
CA PRO A 262 7.74 8.91 -6.77
C PRO A 262 7.93 7.39 -6.81
N ALA A 263 7.81 6.83 -8.02
CA ALA A 263 8.09 5.43 -8.33
C ALA A 263 9.21 5.32 -9.38
N GLU A 264 10.16 4.42 -9.16
CA GLU A 264 11.21 4.04 -10.10
C GLU A 264 10.97 2.60 -10.57
N LEU A 265 10.52 2.45 -11.82
CA LEU A 265 10.07 1.16 -12.37
C LEU A 265 11.05 0.57 -13.38
N ASN A 266 12.13 1.28 -13.71
CA ASN A 266 13.11 0.75 -14.65
C ASN A 266 13.87 -0.40 -13.98
N PRO A 267 14.13 -1.51 -14.69
CA PRO A 267 15.06 -2.52 -14.21
C PRO A 267 16.40 -1.86 -13.90
N GLU A 268 17.01 -2.23 -12.77
CA GLU A 268 18.39 -1.86 -12.48
C GLU A 268 19.28 -2.43 -13.60
N SER A 269 20.18 -1.58 -14.14
CA SER A 269 21.09 -1.91 -15.24
C SER A 269 22.22 -2.83 -14.81
#